data_AF-A0A817DPI6-F1
#
_entry.id   AF-A0A817DPI6-F1
#
_cell.length_a   1.000
_cell.length_b   1.000
_cell.length_c   1.000
_cell.angle_alpha   90.00
_cell.angle_beta   90.00
_cell.angle_gamma   90.00
#
_symmetry.space_group_name_H-M   'P 1'
#
loop_
_entity.id
_entity.type
_entity.pdbx_description
1 polymer ?
#
loop_
_entity_poly.entity_id
_entity_poly.type
_entity_poly.pdbx_seq_one_letter_code
_entity_poly.pdbx_strand_id
1 'polypeptide(L)'
;MKQTQDKSFDFILCIQKLLSSISTLRKYLSSLTDIQPNTSIQTEESIRKLKAIKDTIISLTPAVETASQLDPTSTLVKHLSNEYLCLCNDYKKHYNLTMANTAIFKEYKQSIEDLSVWLTSTNANIQQVLQSVNKQQTLCIIKNLDELNKYESLLKRVTILNQIMAVDLPDTQAQEMINEIINIKEQWEILLDRLNALNERLI
;
A
#
# COMPACT_ATOMS: atom_id res chain seq x y z
N MET A 1 -19.60 -53.95 -18.82
CA MET A 1 -20.24 -52.63 -18.93
C MET A 1 -20.40 -51.87 -17.60
N LYS A 2 -19.93 -52.37 -16.43
CA LYS A 2 -19.99 -51.62 -15.15
C LYS A 2 -18.80 -50.67 -14.88
N GLN A 3 -17.62 -50.89 -15.46
CA GLN A 3 -16.40 -50.10 -15.17
C GLN A 3 -16.30 -48.74 -15.87
N THR A 4 -17.06 -48.51 -16.96
CA THR A 4 -16.98 -47.26 -17.74
C THR A 4 -17.87 -46.14 -17.20
N GLN A 5 -18.94 -46.48 -16.48
CA GLN A 5 -19.83 -45.51 -15.83
C GLN A 5 -19.26 -44.94 -14.52
N ASP A 6 -18.57 -45.76 -13.72
CA ASP A 6 -17.93 -45.32 -12.46
C ASP A 6 -16.87 -44.22 -12.70
N LYS A 7 -16.01 -44.40 -13.71
CA LYS A 7 -14.96 -43.43 -14.05
C LYS A 7 -15.50 -42.07 -14.52
N SER A 8 -16.66 -42.07 -15.17
CA SER A 8 -17.31 -40.83 -15.62
C SER A 8 -17.92 -40.06 -14.44
N PHE A 9 -18.45 -40.77 -13.45
CA PHE A 9 -18.98 -40.17 -12.23
C PHE A 9 -17.88 -39.58 -11.35
N ASP A 10 -16.77 -40.30 -11.17
CA ASP A 10 -15.61 -39.81 -10.41
C ASP A 10 -14.98 -38.54 -11.02
N PHE A 11 -14.94 -38.47 -12.36
CA PHE A 11 -14.45 -37.29 -13.07
C PHE A 11 -15.34 -36.06 -12.86
N ILE A 12 -16.66 -36.23 -12.95
CA ILE A 12 -17.63 -35.15 -12.68
C ILE A 12 -17.51 -34.66 -11.24
N LEU A 13 -17.42 -35.57 -10.26
CA LEU A 13 -17.21 -35.21 -8.85
C LEU A 13 -15.90 -34.45 -8.63
N CYS A 14 -14.83 -34.82 -9.33
CA CYS A 14 -13.56 -34.12 -9.27
C CYS A 14 -13.70 -32.66 -9.76
N ILE A 15 -14.35 -32.45 -10.91
CA ILE A 15 -14.58 -31.10 -11.44
C ILE A 15 -15.44 -30.26 -10.48
N GLN A 16 -16.50 -30.84 -9.91
CA GLN A 16 -17.35 -30.14 -8.94
C GLN A 16 -16.58 -29.73 -7.67
N LYS A 17 -15.67 -30.58 -7.18
CA LYS A 17 -14.78 -30.22 -6.07
C LYS A 17 -13.86 -29.05 -6.42
N LEU A 18 -13.27 -29.06 -7.62
CA LEU A 18 -12.42 -27.95 -8.09
C LEU A 18 -13.21 -26.63 -8.19
N LEU A 19 -14.41 -26.66 -8.76
CA LEU A 19 -15.30 -25.49 -8.84
C LEU A 19 -15.66 -24.96 -7.44
N SER A 20 -15.94 -25.83 -6.48
CA SER A 20 -16.22 -25.45 -5.09
C SER A 20 -15.01 -24.78 -4.42
N SER A 21 -13.80 -25.34 -4.61
CA SER A 21 -12.55 -24.75 -4.12
C SER A 21 -12.30 -23.37 -4.74
N ILE A 22 -12.49 -23.21 -6.05
CA ILE A 22 -12.37 -21.93 -6.75
C ILE A 22 -13.37 -20.91 -6.19
N SER A 23 -14.64 -21.27 -6.05
CA SER A 23 -15.68 -20.41 -5.48
C SER A 23 -15.34 -19.94 -4.06
N THR A 24 -14.85 -20.86 -3.22
CA THR A 24 -14.43 -20.56 -1.85
C THR A 24 -13.25 -19.58 -1.83
N LEU A 25 -12.26 -19.78 -2.71
CA LEU A 25 -11.10 -18.91 -2.80
C LEU A 25 -11.46 -17.52 -3.32
N ARG A 26 -12.37 -17.41 -4.29
CA ARG A 26 -12.88 -16.11 -4.78
C ARG A 26 -13.63 -15.33 -3.70
N LYS A 27 -14.45 -16.00 -2.89
CA LYS A 27 -15.13 -15.39 -1.73
C LYS A 27 -14.13 -14.89 -0.70
N TYR A 28 -13.13 -15.71 -0.38
CA TYR A 28 -12.07 -15.32 0.55
C TYR A 28 -11.28 -14.12 0.02
N LEU A 29 -10.86 -14.16 -1.25
CA LEU A 29 -10.18 -13.05 -1.91
C LEU A 29 -10.99 -11.76 -1.86
N SER A 30 -12.31 -11.83 -2.14
CA SER A 30 -13.20 -10.68 -2.06
C SER A 30 -13.27 -10.09 -0.64
N SER A 31 -13.31 -10.93 0.39
CA SER A 31 -13.32 -10.48 1.79
C SER A 31 -12.04 -9.78 2.24
N LEU A 32 -10.91 -10.01 1.54
CA LEU A 32 -9.67 -9.27 1.80
C LEU A 32 -9.69 -7.86 1.20
N THR A 33 -10.57 -7.62 0.23
CA THR A 33 -10.50 -6.42 -0.62
C THR A 33 -11.34 -5.28 -0.09
N ASP A 34 -12.26 -5.60 0.84
CA ASP A 34 -12.91 -4.64 1.71
C ASP A 34 -11.96 -4.08 2.78
N ILE A 35 -10.77 -4.69 2.94
CA ILE A 35 -9.76 -4.29 3.93
C ILE A 35 -8.57 -3.71 3.18
N GLN A 36 -8.59 -2.41 2.90
CA GLN A 36 -7.38 -1.74 2.46
C GLN A 36 -6.30 -1.88 3.56
N PRO A 37 -5.04 -2.19 3.20
CA PRO A 37 -3.95 -2.21 4.15
C PRO A 37 -3.52 -0.79 4.50
N ASN A 38 -3.87 -0.38 5.72
CA ASN A 38 -3.81 1.03 6.14
C ASN A 38 -2.80 1.25 7.28
N THR A 39 -2.13 0.18 7.70
CA THR A 39 -1.06 0.16 8.70
C THR A 39 0.05 -0.76 8.23
N SER A 40 1.28 -0.61 8.73
CA SER A 40 2.38 -1.52 8.40
C SER A 40 2.04 -2.99 8.71
N ILE A 41 1.35 -3.24 9.83
CA ILE A 41 0.91 -4.56 10.27
C ILE A 41 -0.16 -5.14 9.33
N GLN A 42 -1.19 -4.35 8.98
CA GLN A 42 -2.23 -4.80 8.04
C GLN A 42 -1.66 -5.01 6.63
N THR A 43 -0.65 -4.23 6.25
CA THR A 43 0.05 -4.36 4.98
C THR A 43 0.77 -5.70 4.86
N GLU A 44 1.56 -6.05 5.87
CA GLU A 44 2.27 -7.34 5.90
C GLU A 44 1.31 -8.52 5.97
N GLU A 45 0.24 -8.40 6.75
CA GLU A 45 -0.77 -9.44 6.88
C GLU A 45 -1.57 -9.64 5.57
N SER A 46 -1.96 -8.56 4.89
CA SER A 46 -2.62 -8.64 3.59
C SER A 46 -1.72 -9.28 2.53
N ILE A 47 -0.43 -8.94 2.49
CA ILE A 47 0.55 -9.59 1.60
C ILE A 47 0.69 -11.07 1.93
N ARG A 48 0.76 -11.44 3.21
CA ARG A 48 0.85 -12.84 3.65
C ARG A 48 -0.37 -13.64 3.20
N LYS A 49 -1.58 -13.10 3.39
CA LYS A 49 -2.83 -13.74 2.95
C LYS A 49 -2.90 -13.89 1.43
N LEU A 50 -2.50 -12.86 0.68
CA LEU A 50 -2.41 -12.94 -0.78
C LEU A 50 -1.38 -13.97 -1.26
N LYS A 51 -0.27 -14.14 -0.53
CA LYS A 51 0.70 -15.20 -0.83
C LYS A 51 0.10 -16.59 -0.63
N ALA A 52 -0.64 -16.82 0.45
CA ALA A 52 -1.33 -18.09 0.67
C ALA A 52 -2.38 -18.39 -0.42
N ILE A 53 -3.11 -17.37 -0.89
CA ILE A 53 -4.03 -17.50 -2.04
C ILE A 53 -3.26 -17.90 -3.30
N LYS A 54 -2.11 -17.25 -3.58
CA LYS A 54 -1.25 -17.60 -4.71
C LYS A 54 -0.82 -19.06 -4.68
N ASP A 55 -0.36 -19.52 -3.52
CA ASP A 55 0.12 -20.89 -3.35
C ASP A 55 -1.03 -21.89 -3.56
N THR A 56 -2.25 -21.51 -3.18
CA THR A 56 -3.47 -22.30 -3.44
C THR A 56 -3.84 -22.31 -4.93
N ILE A 57 -3.72 -21.18 -5.65
CA ILE A 57 -3.94 -21.13 -7.11
C ILE A 57 -2.93 -22.04 -7.82
N ILE A 58 -1.65 -21.95 -7.43
CA ILE A 58 -0.57 -22.78 -7.99
C ILE A 58 -0.89 -24.27 -7.78
N SER A 59 -1.36 -24.67 -6.59
CA SER A 59 -1.70 -26.08 -6.33
C SER A 59 -2.92 -26.59 -7.10
N LEU A 60 -3.85 -25.70 -7.50
CA LEU A 60 -5.01 -26.06 -8.33
C LEU A 60 -4.68 -26.20 -9.83
N THR A 61 -3.64 -25.49 -10.30
CA THR A 61 -3.23 -25.44 -11.73
C THR A 61 -3.16 -26.82 -12.39
N PRO A 62 -2.43 -27.82 -11.82
CA PRO A 62 -2.25 -29.10 -12.50
C PRO A 62 -3.56 -29.87 -12.67
N ALA A 63 -4.48 -29.76 -11.69
CA ALA A 63 -5.76 -30.44 -11.73
C ALA A 63 -6.70 -29.83 -12.79
N VAL A 64 -6.70 -28.50 -12.93
CA VAL A 64 -7.48 -27.80 -13.97
C VAL A 64 -6.92 -28.09 -15.36
N GLU A 65 -5.60 -28.07 -15.53
CA GLU A 65 -4.94 -28.41 -16.80
C GLU A 65 -5.21 -29.87 -17.20
N THR A 66 -5.10 -30.80 -16.24
CA THR A 66 -5.41 -32.22 -16.48
C THR A 66 -6.87 -32.40 -16.91
N ALA A 67 -7.82 -31.77 -16.23
CA ALA A 67 -9.23 -31.83 -16.62
C ALA A 67 -9.48 -31.27 -18.03
N SER A 68 -8.78 -30.17 -18.37
CA SER A 68 -8.85 -29.51 -19.68
C SER A 68 -8.28 -30.37 -20.81
N GLN A 69 -7.24 -31.16 -20.53
CA GLN A 69 -6.63 -32.09 -21.49
C GLN A 69 -7.44 -33.37 -21.69
N LEU A 70 -8.07 -33.87 -20.62
CA LEU A 70 -8.84 -35.12 -20.66
C LEU A 70 -10.16 -35.00 -21.43
N ASP A 71 -10.86 -33.86 -21.31
CA ASP A 71 -12.12 -33.61 -22.02
C ASP A 71 -12.29 -32.13 -22.39
N PRO A 72 -11.55 -31.64 -23.40
CA PRO A 72 -11.56 -30.23 -23.79
C PRO A 72 -12.91 -29.78 -24.39
N THR A 73 -13.73 -30.72 -24.85
CA THR A 73 -15.02 -30.41 -25.48
C THR A 73 -16.15 -30.22 -24.49
N SER A 74 -16.03 -30.79 -23.29
CA SER A 74 -17.05 -30.72 -22.24
C SER A 74 -17.34 -29.29 -21.79
N THR A 75 -18.63 -28.95 -21.78
CA THR A 75 -19.13 -27.69 -21.25
C THR A 75 -18.75 -27.51 -19.77
N LEU A 76 -18.73 -28.59 -18.99
CA LEU A 76 -18.37 -28.55 -17.57
C LEU A 76 -16.88 -28.23 -17.37
N VAL A 77 -16.01 -28.81 -18.20
CA VAL A 77 -14.57 -28.53 -18.18
C VAL A 77 -14.30 -27.09 -18.63
N LYS A 78 -14.96 -26.62 -19.70
CA LYS A 78 -14.87 -25.22 -20.13
C LYS A 78 -15.31 -24.24 -19.04
N HIS A 79 -16.37 -24.57 -18.32
CA HIS A 79 -16.82 -23.77 -17.17
C HIS A 79 -15.76 -23.72 -16.06
N LEU A 80 -15.15 -24.86 -15.71
CA LEU A 80 -14.04 -24.93 -14.77
C LEU A 80 -12.86 -24.06 -15.20
N SER A 81 -12.42 -24.16 -16.45
CA SER A 81 -11.30 -23.37 -16.97
C SER A 81 -11.61 -21.87 -16.94
N ASN A 82 -12.85 -21.48 -17.25
CA ASN A 82 -13.29 -20.09 -17.17
C ASN A 82 -13.30 -19.56 -15.73
N GLU A 83 -13.87 -20.30 -14.78
CA GLU A 83 -13.88 -19.91 -13.36
C GLU A 83 -12.47 -19.81 -12.78
N TYR A 84 -11.57 -20.72 -13.17
CA TYR A 84 -10.17 -20.66 -12.80
C TYR A 84 -9.46 -19.43 -13.37
N LEU A 85 -9.71 -19.11 -14.66
CA LEU A 85 -9.16 -17.91 -15.29
C LEU A 85 -9.67 -16.63 -14.62
N CYS A 86 -10.96 -16.58 -14.28
CA CYS A 86 -11.55 -15.47 -13.51
C CYS A 86 -10.86 -15.31 -12.16
N LEU A 87 -10.68 -16.39 -11.39
CA LEU A 87 -9.96 -16.37 -10.12
C LEU A 87 -8.52 -15.84 -10.27
N CYS A 88 -7.78 -16.27 -11.30
CA CYS A 88 -6.43 -15.79 -11.56
C CYS A 88 -6.40 -14.27 -11.87
N ASN A 89 -7.36 -13.78 -12.65
CA ASN A 89 -7.47 -12.37 -12.99
C ASN A 89 -7.88 -11.52 -11.77
N ASP A 90 -8.85 -11.99 -10.99
CA ASP A 90 -9.28 -11.37 -9.74
C ASP A 90 -8.07 -11.26 -8.79
N TYR A 91 -7.34 -12.37 -8.60
CA TYR A 91 -6.14 -12.40 -7.77
C TYR A 91 -5.09 -11.39 -8.23
N LYS A 92 -4.77 -11.37 -9.54
CA LYS A 92 -3.77 -10.45 -10.10
C LYS A 92 -4.17 -8.98 -9.88
N LYS A 93 -5.44 -8.65 -10.09
CA LYS A 93 -5.98 -7.30 -9.87
C LYS A 93 -5.81 -6.89 -8.41
N HIS A 94 -6.23 -7.74 -7.48
CA HIS A 94 -6.16 -7.46 -6.05
C HIS A 94 -4.72 -7.40 -5.55
N TYR A 95 -3.85 -8.31 -5.98
CA TYR A 95 -2.44 -8.27 -5.65
C TYR A 95 -1.78 -6.97 -6.09
N ASN A 96 -2.01 -6.54 -7.34
CA ASN A 96 -1.45 -5.29 -7.85
C ASN A 96 -1.95 -4.07 -7.07
N LEU A 97 -3.25 -4.02 -6.75
CA LEU A 97 -3.83 -2.95 -5.95
C LEU A 97 -3.24 -2.90 -4.54
N THR A 98 -3.18 -4.04 -3.85
CA THR A 98 -2.59 -4.15 -2.51
C THR A 98 -1.12 -3.73 -2.51
N MET A 99 -0.33 -4.16 -3.50
CA MET A 99 1.08 -3.78 -3.61
C MET A 99 1.26 -2.28 -3.91
N ALA A 100 0.40 -1.69 -4.75
CA ALA A 100 0.42 -0.25 -5.03
C ALA A 100 0.10 0.56 -3.77
N ASN A 101 -0.98 0.21 -3.05
CA ASN A 101 -1.36 0.88 -1.80
C ASN A 101 -0.28 0.73 -0.72
N THR A 102 0.34 -0.45 -0.64
CA THR A 102 1.49 -0.70 0.25
C THR A 102 2.65 0.23 -0.05
N ALA A 103 3.01 0.40 -1.33
CA ALA A 103 4.11 1.25 -1.74
C ALA A 103 3.83 2.72 -1.39
N ILE A 104 2.61 3.19 -1.68
CA ILE A 104 2.14 4.54 -1.34
C ILE A 104 2.18 4.76 0.17
N PHE A 105 1.67 3.83 0.98
CA PHE A 105 1.68 3.94 2.44
C PHE A 105 3.11 4.02 3.00
N LYS A 106 4.02 3.17 2.52
CA LYS A 106 5.43 3.17 2.93
C LYS A 106 6.12 4.48 2.55
N GLU A 107 5.88 4.95 1.34
CA GLU A 107 6.42 6.22 0.86
C GLU A 107 5.90 7.40 1.68
N TYR A 108 4.60 7.41 2.01
CA TYR A 108 3.99 8.41 2.88
C TYR A 108 4.66 8.43 4.25
N LYS A 109 4.76 7.27 4.92
CA LYS A 109 5.34 7.20 6.27
C LYS A 109 6.81 7.59 6.30
N GLN A 110 7.61 7.12 5.33
CA GLN A 110 9.01 7.52 5.23
C GLN A 110 9.13 9.04 5.02
N SER A 111 8.33 9.60 4.13
CA SER A 111 8.40 11.03 3.81
C SER A 111 7.95 11.91 4.99
N ILE A 112 6.94 11.48 5.76
CA ILE A 112 6.53 12.13 7.02
C ILE A 112 7.64 12.07 8.06
N GLU A 113 8.29 10.92 8.22
CA GLU A 113 9.40 10.75 9.16
C GLU A 113 10.59 11.65 8.80
N ASP A 114 11.01 11.62 7.53
CA ASP A 114 12.09 12.47 7.01
C ASP A 114 11.78 13.96 7.22
N LEU A 115 10.55 14.39 6.90
CA LEU A 115 10.11 15.77 7.15
C LEU A 115 10.10 16.12 8.63
N SER A 116 9.58 15.24 9.49
CA SER A 116 9.46 15.48 10.92
C SER A 116 10.83 15.64 11.58
N VAL A 117 11.77 14.75 11.26
CA VAL A 117 13.15 14.78 11.77
C VAL A 117 13.86 16.04 11.30
N TRP A 118 13.77 16.36 10.01
CA TRP A 118 14.38 17.56 9.46
C TRP A 118 13.78 18.84 10.04
N LEU A 119 12.44 18.94 10.10
CA LEU A 119 11.76 20.10 10.67
C LEU A 119 12.15 20.28 12.13
N THR A 120 12.08 19.23 12.95
CA THR A 120 12.41 19.29 14.37
C THR A 120 13.85 19.75 14.61
N SER A 121 14.81 19.13 13.91
CA SER A 121 16.23 19.46 14.05
C SER A 121 16.55 20.88 13.55
N THR A 122 16.00 21.27 12.41
CA THR A 122 16.21 22.60 11.80
C THR A 122 15.57 23.70 12.64
N ASN A 123 14.33 23.49 13.10
CA ASN A 123 13.65 24.40 14.01
C ASN A 123 14.43 24.58 15.31
N ALA A 124 14.92 23.49 15.92
CA ALA A 124 15.72 23.58 17.14
C ALA A 124 17.04 24.34 16.91
N ASN A 125 17.74 24.07 15.81
CA ASN A 125 19.00 24.73 15.47
C ASN A 125 18.80 26.24 15.23
N ILE A 126 17.81 26.63 14.43
CA ILE A 126 17.50 28.04 14.19
C ILE A 126 17.11 28.74 15.50
N GLN A 127 16.30 28.09 16.35
CA GLN A 127 15.92 28.66 17.63
C GLN A 127 17.13 28.92 18.55
N GLN A 128 18.11 28.01 18.57
CA GLN A 128 19.36 28.20 19.32
C GLN A 128 20.17 29.39 18.79
N VAL A 129 20.24 29.57 17.47
CA VAL A 129 20.94 30.72 16.88
C VAL A 129 20.18 32.02 17.09
N LEU A 130 18.85 32.01 17.06
CA LEU A 130 18.04 33.17 17.45
C LEU A 130 18.26 33.54 18.93
N GLN A 131 18.60 32.59 19.79
CA GLN A 131 18.94 32.88 21.20
C GLN A 131 20.41 33.30 21.38
N SER A 132 21.27 33.08 20.38
CA SER A 132 22.68 33.46 20.43
C SER A 132 22.93 34.85 19.80
N VAL A 133 24.01 35.52 20.21
CA VAL A 133 24.42 36.84 19.67
C VAL A 133 25.37 36.71 18.47
N ASN A 134 25.55 35.51 17.92
CA ASN A 134 26.63 35.20 16.98
C ASN A 134 26.19 35.34 15.50
N LYS A 135 26.57 36.46 14.87
CA LYS A 135 26.31 36.72 13.43
C LYS A 135 26.93 35.68 12.48
N GLN A 136 28.05 35.06 12.86
CA GLN A 136 28.73 34.06 12.03
C GLN A 136 27.96 32.74 11.98
N GLN A 137 27.30 32.36 13.09
CA GLN A 137 26.39 31.21 13.13
C GLN A 137 25.13 31.46 12.29
N THR A 138 24.60 32.69 12.33
CA THR A 138 23.45 33.11 11.51
C THR A 138 23.74 32.96 10.01
N LEU A 139 24.90 33.44 9.55
CA LEU A 139 25.34 33.30 8.15
C LEU A 139 25.55 31.85 7.72
N CYS A 140 26.02 30.98 8.64
CA CYS A 140 26.23 29.57 8.36
C CYS A 140 24.90 28.82 8.14
N ILE A 141 23.87 29.12 8.97
CA ILE A 141 22.54 28.50 8.81
C ILE A 141 21.91 28.90 7.48
N ILE A 142 21.93 30.19 7.13
CA ILE A 142 21.29 30.65 5.89
C ILE A 142 21.92 30.02 4.65
N LYS A 143 23.25 29.82 4.65
CA LYS A 143 23.96 29.13 3.56
C LYS A 143 23.64 27.64 3.47
N ASN A 144 23.17 27.02 4.54
CA ASN A 144 22.77 25.61 4.55
C ASN A 144 21.28 25.41 4.21
N LEU A 145 20.53 26.48 3.92
CA LEU A 145 19.12 26.39 3.48
C LEU A 145 18.95 25.97 2.01
N ASP A 146 20.03 25.57 1.34
CA ASP A 146 19.95 24.95 0.00
C ASP A 146 19.05 23.69 0.00
N GLU A 147 18.85 23.06 1.16
CA GLU A 147 17.93 21.95 1.33
C GLU A 147 16.45 22.35 1.41
N LEU A 148 16.11 23.63 1.59
CA LEU A 148 14.74 24.07 1.83
C LEU A 148 13.82 23.75 0.64
N ASN A 149 14.31 23.92 -0.59
CA ASN A 149 13.60 23.52 -1.82
C ASN A 149 13.34 22.01 -1.88
N LYS A 150 14.28 21.19 -1.39
CA LYS A 150 14.13 19.72 -1.34
C LYS A 150 13.01 19.34 -0.38
N TYR A 151 12.97 19.93 0.82
CA TYR A 151 11.93 19.60 1.80
C TYR A 151 10.57 20.25 1.50
N GLU A 152 10.54 21.38 0.78
CA GLU A 152 9.28 21.94 0.26
C GLU A 152 8.66 20.99 -0.78
N SER A 153 9.48 20.41 -1.66
CA SER A 153 9.04 19.38 -2.60
C SER A 153 8.53 18.13 -1.87
N LEU A 154 9.22 17.72 -0.80
CA LEU A 154 8.79 16.60 0.04
C LEU A 154 7.46 16.87 0.74
N LEU A 155 7.23 18.09 1.26
CA LEU A 155 5.96 18.51 1.86
C LEU A 155 4.80 18.45 0.85
N LYS A 156 5.02 18.92 -0.38
CA LYS A 156 4.03 18.81 -1.47
C LYS A 156 3.71 17.35 -1.77
N ARG A 157 4.73 16.49 -1.89
CA ARG A 157 4.57 15.05 -2.13
C ARG A 157 3.76 14.39 -1.02
N VAL A 158 4.09 14.65 0.23
CA VAL A 158 3.39 14.13 1.42
C VAL A 158 1.93 14.56 1.46
N THR A 159 1.64 15.82 1.09
CA THR A 159 0.27 16.32 0.99
C THR A 159 -0.55 15.56 -0.07
N ILE A 160 0.05 15.28 -1.23
CA ILE A 160 -0.59 14.50 -2.30
C ILE A 160 -0.82 13.05 -1.85
N LEU A 161 0.18 12.40 -1.25
CA LEU A 161 0.07 11.03 -0.77
C LEU A 161 -1.04 10.90 0.29
N ASN A 162 -1.14 11.86 1.21
CA ASN A 162 -2.21 11.90 2.19
C ASN A 162 -3.59 12.01 1.53
N GLN A 163 -3.74 12.87 0.50
CA GLN A 163 -5.00 12.99 -0.24
C GLN A 163 -5.40 11.70 -0.94
N ILE A 164 -4.43 11.01 -1.57
CA ILE A 164 -4.67 9.73 -2.24
C ILE A 164 -5.15 8.68 -1.23
N MET A 165 -4.53 8.64 -0.06
CA MET A 165 -4.83 7.65 0.96
C MET A 165 -6.12 7.95 1.73
N ALA A 166 -6.47 9.21 1.95
CA ALA A 166 -7.61 9.60 2.77
C ALA A 166 -8.98 9.25 2.15
N VAL A 167 -9.05 8.93 0.85
CA VAL A 167 -10.33 8.72 0.12
C VAL A 167 -11.10 7.49 0.62
N ASP A 168 -10.43 6.47 1.17
CA ASP A 168 -11.06 5.18 1.52
C ASP A 168 -10.70 4.68 2.93
N LEU A 169 -10.17 5.55 3.82
CA LEU A 169 -9.78 5.17 5.17
C LEU A 169 -10.96 5.21 6.15
N PRO A 170 -11.02 4.31 7.15
CA PRO A 170 -11.91 4.47 8.30
C PRO A 170 -11.67 5.81 9.01
N ASP A 171 -12.74 6.48 9.45
CA ASP A 171 -12.72 7.85 9.99
C ASP A 171 -11.63 8.11 11.04
N THR A 172 -11.38 7.16 11.94
CA THR A 172 -10.36 7.30 12.99
C THR A 172 -8.93 7.35 12.45
N GLN A 173 -8.64 6.56 11.41
CA GLN A 173 -7.31 6.49 10.81
C GLN A 173 -7.08 7.64 9.82
N ALA A 174 -8.12 8.00 9.07
CA ALA A 174 -8.11 9.22 8.26
C ALA A 174 -7.79 10.43 9.14
N GLN A 175 -8.39 10.50 10.34
CA GLN A 175 -8.13 11.58 11.29
C GLN A 175 -6.68 11.59 11.80
N GLU A 176 -6.09 10.44 12.12
CA GLU A 176 -4.67 10.37 12.54
C GLU A 176 -3.73 10.89 11.45
N MET A 177 -3.93 10.50 10.19
CA MET A 177 -3.13 10.98 9.07
C MET A 177 -3.33 12.48 8.81
N ILE A 178 -4.57 12.96 8.93
CA ILE A 178 -4.88 14.39 8.86
C ILE A 178 -4.12 15.15 9.96
N ASN A 179 -4.12 14.64 11.18
CA ASN A 179 -3.41 15.25 12.31
C ASN A 179 -1.89 15.27 12.08
N GLU A 180 -1.30 14.20 11.53
CA GLU A 180 0.13 14.15 11.17
C GLU A 180 0.48 15.27 10.17
N ILE A 181 -0.32 15.42 9.11
CA ILE A 181 -0.11 16.46 8.09
C ILE A 181 -0.27 17.87 8.67
N ILE A 182 -1.29 18.08 9.52
CA ILE A 182 -1.51 19.37 10.19
C ILE A 182 -0.29 19.73 11.01
N ASN A 183 0.20 18.82 11.84
CA ASN A 183 1.39 19.05 12.66
C ASN A 183 2.63 19.37 11.81
N ILE A 184 2.86 18.64 10.70
CA ILE A 184 3.97 18.93 9.78
C ILE A 184 3.84 20.33 9.17
N LYS A 185 2.63 20.74 8.75
CA LYS A 185 2.39 22.08 8.21
C LYS A 185 2.62 23.17 9.24
N GLU A 186 2.17 22.98 10.48
CA GLU A 186 2.42 23.91 11.57
C GLU A 186 3.92 24.07 11.86
N GLN A 187 4.67 22.96 11.90
CA GLN A 187 6.13 23.01 12.06
C GLN A 187 6.84 23.71 10.90
N TRP A 188 6.30 23.58 9.69
CA TRP A 188 6.80 24.28 8.50
C TRP A 188 6.57 25.80 8.57
N GLU A 189 5.38 26.24 8.97
CA GLU A 189 5.09 27.67 9.18
C GLU A 189 6.01 28.27 10.27
N ILE A 190 6.20 27.55 11.39
CA ILE A 190 7.14 27.97 12.44
C ILE A 190 8.57 28.14 11.89
N LEU A 191 8.99 27.25 10.99
CA LEU A 191 10.29 27.35 10.34
C LEU A 191 10.39 28.63 9.50
N LEU A 192 9.38 28.91 8.68
CA LEU A 192 9.35 30.11 7.83
C LEU A 192 9.41 31.40 8.67
N ASP A 193 8.64 31.48 9.75
CA ASP A 193 8.66 32.62 10.68
C ASP A 193 10.04 32.83 11.29
N ARG A 194 10.69 31.74 11.71
CA ARG A 194 12.03 31.80 12.30
C ARG A 194 13.10 32.20 11.29
N LEU A 195 12.97 31.77 10.03
CA LEU A 195 13.86 32.18 8.95
C LEU A 195 13.72 33.67 8.64
N ASN A 196 12.49 34.19 8.63
CA ASN A 196 12.24 35.62 8.49
C ASN A 196 12.91 36.42 9.63
N ALA A 197 12.76 35.96 10.89
CA ALA A 197 13.40 36.60 12.04
C ALA A 197 14.94 36.57 11.99
N LEU A 198 15.55 35.50 11.45
CA LEU A 198 17.00 35.46 11.21
C LEU A 198 17.43 36.47 10.15
N ASN A 199 16.66 36.61 9.07
CA ASN A 199 16.95 37.55 7.99
C ASN A 199 16.87 39.00 8.47
N GLU A 200 15.88 39.35 9.27
CA GLU A 200 15.74 40.69 9.88
C GLU A 200 16.92 41.09 10.78
N ARG A 201 17.65 40.13 11.37
CA ARG A 201 18.85 40.40 12.17
C ARG A 201 20.11 40.68 11.35
N LEU A 202 20.11 40.29 10.08
CA LEU A 202 21.25 40.48 9.18
C LEU A 202 21.22 41.82 8.46
N ILE A 203 20.03 42.39 8.28
CA ILE A 203 19.78 43.74 7.75
C ILE A 203 20.13 44.78 8.83
#